data_AF-A0A954I6E2-F1
#
_entry.id   AF-A0A954I6E2-F1
#
_cell.length_a   1.000
_cell.length_b   1.000
_cell.length_c   1.000
_cell.angle_alpha   90.00
_cell.angle_beta   90.00
_cell.angle_gamma   90.00
#
_symmetry.space_group_name_H-M   'P 1'
#
loop_
_entity.id
_entity.type
_entity.pdbx_description
1 polymer ?
#
loop_
_entity_poly.entity_id
_entity_poly.type
_entity_poly.pdbx_seq_one_letter_code
_entity_poly.pdbx_strand_id
1 'polypeptide(L)'
;MEDASSRTPDGPRQAVARGIMKGIDELIRDARDAVRPLEVDPYRGRLFELFVTADGAGLIPDDSTVSSNHGLDDEPDECDLSADGLCRNLASQWGLDMAARESAVAQTRLPKDQLEQMRLLWSVMRMWMEWSYAWRRWSEFHDADAELSQ
;
A
#
# COMPACT_ATOMS: atom_id res chain seq x y z
N MET A 1 -35.29 16.87 -4.51
CA MET A 1 -34.95 17.30 -3.16
C MET A 1 -34.14 16.18 -2.58
N GLU A 2 -32.82 16.39 -2.52
CA GLU A 2 -31.80 15.38 -2.23
C GLU A 2 -32.08 14.63 -0.93
N ASP A 3 -32.09 13.29 -1.01
CA ASP A 3 -31.98 12.44 0.15
C ASP A 3 -30.50 12.28 0.46
N ALA A 4 -30.12 12.72 1.65
CA ALA A 4 -28.77 12.78 2.15
C ALA A 4 -28.19 11.36 2.19
N SER A 5 -27.31 11.07 1.23
CA SER A 5 -26.48 9.88 1.19
C SER A 5 -25.84 9.69 2.56
N SER A 6 -26.33 8.68 3.26
CA SER A 6 -25.95 8.35 4.61
C SER A 6 -24.47 7.99 4.60
N ARG A 7 -23.61 8.90 5.07
CA ARG A 7 -22.26 8.54 5.52
C ARG A 7 -22.43 7.62 6.72
N THR A 8 -22.50 6.33 6.46
CA THR A 8 -22.30 5.29 7.48
C THR A 8 -21.02 5.66 8.23
N PRO A 9 -21.01 5.66 9.57
CA PRO A 9 -19.77 5.84 10.30
C PRO A 9 -18.80 4.77 9.82
N ASP A 10 -17.63 5.20 9.37
CA ASP A 10 -16.58 4.29 8.94
C ASP A 10 -16.39 3.18 9.97
N GLY A 11 -16.39 1.93 9.51
CA GLY A 11 -16.14 0.80 10.39
C GLY A 11 -14.77 0.96 11.08
N PRO A 12 -14.57 0.40 12.29
CA PRO A 12 -13.28 0.44 12.98
C PRO A 12 -12.12 0.00 12.07
N ARG A 13 -12.37 -0.99 11.21
CA ARG A 13 -11.44 -1.50 10.18
C ARG A 13 -11.04 -0.43 9.15
N GLN A 14 -12.00 0.34 8.63
CA GLN A 14 -11.77 1.44 7.69
C GLN A 14 -10.96 2.58 8.33
N ALA A 15 -11.26 2.91 9.59
CA ALA A 15 -10.51 3.93 10.32
C ALA A 15 -9.03 3.54 10.50
N VAL A 16 -8.76 2.28 10.81
CA VAL A 16 -7.38 1.75 10.90
C VAL A 16 -6.70 1.76 9.52
N ALA A 17 -7.38 1.28 8.48
CA ALA A 17 -6.82 1.26 7.13
C ALA A 17 -6.43 2.65 6.63
N ARG A 18 -7.31 3.66 6.79
CA ARG A 18 -6.98 5.05 6.46
C ARG A 18 -5.86 5.62 7.31
N GLY A 19 -5.78 5.26 8.59
CA GLY A 19 -4.69 5.66 9.47
C GLY A 19 -3.34 5.14 8.97
N ILE A 20 -3.28 3.86 8.57
CA ILE A 20 -2.08 3.24 8.02
C ILE A 20 -1.73 3.87 6.67
N MET A 21 -2.70 4.02 5.77
CA MET A 21 -2.52 4.67 4.47
C MET A 21 -1.92 6.07 4.60
N LYS A 22 -2.50 6.88 5.50
CA LYS A 22 -2.00 8.22 5.80
C LYS A 22 -0.58 8.19 6.37
N GLY A 23 -0.29 7.26 7.29
CA GLY A 23 1.06 7.08 7.85
C GLY A 23 2.09 6.70 6.78
N ILE A 24 1.71 5.88 5.81
CA ILE A 24 2.57 5.51 4.67
C ILE A 24 2.81 6.73 3.76
N ASP A 25 1.76 7.49 3.40
CA ASP A 25 1.88 8.72 2.60
C ASP A 25 2.82 9.73 3.27
N GLU A 26 2.62 10.00 4.56
CA GLU A 26 3.47 10.90 5.35
C GLU A 26 4.92 10.41 5.37
N LEU A 27 5.16 9.11 5.56
CA LEU A 27 6.49 8.52 5.55
C LEU A 27 7.20 8.66 4.20
N ILE A 28 6.48 8.47 3.10
CA ILE A 28 7.02 8.63 1.74
C ILE A 28 7.39 10.08 1.48
N ARG A 29 6.55 11.03 1.89
CA ARG A 29 6.83 12.47 1.76
C ARG A 29 8.04 12.87 2.58
N ASP A 30 8.13 12.42 3.82
CA ASP A 30 9.29 12.67 4.69
C ASP A 30 10.59 12.12 4.07
N ALA A 31 10.56 10.89 3.54
CA ALA A 31 11.73 10.30 2.89
C ALA A 31 12.15 11.07 1.63
N ARG A 32 11.18 11.52 0.83
CA ARG A 32 11.41 12.35 -0.35
C ARG A 32 12.04 13.69 0.03
N ASP A 33 11.46 14.39 0.99
CA ASP A 33 11.92 15.72 1.41
C ASP A 33 13.30 15.65 2.09
N ALA A 34 13.60 14.53 2.77
CA ALA A 34 14.93 14.23 3.30
C ALA A 34 15.93 13.73 2.24
N VAL A 35 15.49 13.49 1.00
CA VAL A 35 16.27 12.90 -0.11
C VAL A 35 16.95 11.60 0.32
N ARG A 36 16.19 10.74 1.01
CA ARG A 36 16.68 9.45 1.54
C ARG A 36 15.87 8.28 0.96
N PRO A 37 16.53 7.15 0.66
CA PRO A 37 15.82 5.94 0.22
C PRO A 37 14.93 5.39 1.34
N LEU A 38 13.73 4.91 0.97
CA LEU A 38 12.78 4.29 1.90
C LEU A 38 13.28 2.93 2.43
N GLU A 39 14.19 2.28 1.71
CA GLU A 39 14.77 0.99 2.06
C GLU A 39 15.81 1.08 3.18
N VAL A 40 16.15 2.28 3.62
CA VAL A 40 17.17 2.52 4.65
C VAL A 40 16.50 3.02 5.93
N ASP A 41 17.08 2.66 7.08
CA ASP A 41 16.62 3.15 8.36
C ASP A 41 16.82 4.68 8.50
N PRO A 42 15.87 5.39 9.14
CA PRO A 42 14.75 4.87 9.94
C PRO A 42 13.47 4.56 9.14
N TYR A 43 13.41 4.87 7.84
CA TYR A 43 12.17 4.78 7.05
C TYR A 43 11.73 3.34 6.84
N ARG A 44 12.67 2.44 6.56
CA ARG A 44 12.39 1.00 6.42
C ARG A 44 11.72 0.44 7.67
N GLY A 45 12.29 0.71 8.86
CA GLY A 45 11.71 0.28 10.14
C GLY A 45 10.30 0.82 10.36
N ARG A 46 10.06 2.12 10.11
CA ARG A 46 8.72 2.72 10.25
C ARG A 46 7.69 2.17 9.27
N LEU A 47 8.10 1.94 8.01
CA LEU A 47 7.24 1.32 7.01
C LEU A 47 6.88 -0.12 7.42
N PHE A 48 7.84 -0.83 8.02
CA PHE A 48 7.63 -2.17 8.53
C PHE A 48 6.69 -2.21 9.75
N GLU A 49 6.76 -1.23 10.66
CA GLU A 49 5.80 -1.11 11.76
C GLU A 49 4.36 -0.91 11.26
N LEU A 50 4.18 -0.10 10.20
CA LEU A 50 2.89 0.08 9.53
C LEU A 50 2.41 -1.21 8.87
N PHE A 51 3.33 -1.98 8.25
CA PHE A 51 3.04 -3.30 7.70
C PHE A 51 2.57 -4.30 8.78
N VAL A 52 3.29 -4.43 9.90
CA VAL A 52 2.91 -5.33 11.00
C VAL A 52 1.55 -4.91 11.60
N THR A 53 1.28 -3.61 11.66
CA THR A 53 -0.02 -3.10 12.12
C THR A 53 -1.15 -3.49 11.14
N ALA A 54 -0.90 -3.41 9.83
CA ALA A 54 -1.85 -3.84 8.81
C ALA A 54 -2.11 -5.35 8.85
N ASP A 55 -1.07 -6.16 8.98
CA ASP A 55 -1.14 -7.61 9.13
C ASP A 55 -1.93 -8.01 10.40
N GLY A 56 -1.56 -7.45 11.56
CA GLY A 56 -2.25 -7.72 12.82
C GLY A 56 -3.72 -7.27 12.86
N ALA A 57 -4.10 -6.31 12.00
CA ALA A 57 -5.48 -5.89 11.81
C ALA A 57 -6.25 -6.73 10.77
N GLY A 58 -5.60 -7.70 10.11
CA GLY A 58 -6.18 -8.50 9.04
C GLY A 58 -6.57 -7.65 7.82
N LEU A 59 -5.80 -6.60 7.54
CA LEU A 59 -6.05 -5.66 6.43
C LEU A 59 -5.27 -6.01 5.16
N ILE A 60 -4.31 -6.92 5.26
CA ILE A 60 -3.56 -7.43 4.11
C ILE A 60 -4.30 -8.69 3.60
N PRO A 61 -5.00 -8.62 2.46
CA PRO A 61 -5.69 -9.78 1.91
C PRO A 61 -4.68 -10.87 1.53
N ASP A 62 -5.14 -12.11 1.53
CA ASP A 62 -4.38 -13.20 0.93
C ASP A 62 -4.51 -13.13 -0.60
N ASP A 63 -3.45 -13.50 -1.34
CA ASP A 63 -3.48 -13.46 -2.81
C ASP A 63 -4.56 -14.40 -3.39
N SER A 64 -4.98 -15.38 -2.61
CA SER A 64 -6.11 -16.28 -2.93
C SER A 64 -7.49 -15.60 -2.85
N THR A 65 -7.58 -14.46 -2.16
CA THR A 65 -8.82 -13.72 -1.90
C THR A 65 -8.97 -12.45 -2.72
N VAL A 66 -7.92 -12.05 -3.47
CA VAL A 66 -8.01 -10.96 -4.44
C VAL A 66 -8.89 -11.46 -5.58
N SER A 67 -10.18 -11.20 -5.45
CA SER A 67 -11.16 -11.44 -6.49
C SER A 67 -10.62 -10.79 -7.76
N SER A 68 -10.27 -11.60 -8.75
CA SER A 68 -9.69 -11.19 -10.03
C SER A 68 -10.67 -10.39 -10.91
N ASN A 69 -11.59 -9.66 -10.29
CA ASN A 69 -12.73 -8.99 -10.87
C ASN A 69 -12.77 -7.49 -10.58
N HIS A 70 -11.76 -6.89 -9.92
CA HIS A 70 -11.69 -5.44 -9.88
C HIS A 70 -11.27 -4.91 -11.26
N GLY A 71 -12.28 -4.52 -12.05
CA GLY A 71 -12.07 -3.84 -13.31
C GLY A 71 -11.36 -2.50 -13.08
N LEU A 72 -10.73 -1.96 -14.13
CA LEU A 72 -10.13 -0.62 -14.10
C LEU A 72 -11.11 0.49 -13.64
N ASP A 73 -12.43 0.22 -13.74
CA ASP A 73 -13.54 1.12 -13.38
C ASP A 73 -14.15 0.87 -11.98
N ASP A 74 -13.68 -0.12 -11.21
CA ASP A 74 -14.17 -0.29 -9.83
C ASP A 74 -13.53 0.74 -8.89
N GLU A 75 -14.35 1.35 -8.04
CA GLU A 75 -13.91 2.21 -6.92
C GLU A 75 -12.85 1.48 -6.09
N PRO A 76 -11.72 2.11 -5.75
CA PRO A 76 -10.69 1.47 -4.98
C PRO A 76 -11.25 1.08 -3.60
N ASP A 77 -11.08 -0.18 -3.21
CA ASP A 77 -11.35 -0.59 -1.83
C ASP A 77 -10.32 0.08 -0.92
N GLU A 78 -10.76 1.11 -0.18
CA GLU A 78 -9.92 1.85 0.77
C GLU A 78 -9.39 0.96 1.92
N CYS A 79 -9.96 -0.24 2.11
CA CYS A 79 -9.50 -1.22 3.09
C CYS A 79 -8.47 -2.20 2.54
N ASP A 80 -8.28 -2.24 1.22
CA ASP A 80 -7.33 -3.16 0.59
C ASP A 80 -5.90 -2.63 0.74
N LEU A 81 -5.21 -3.17 1.76
CA LEU A 81 -3.78 -2.93 1.98
C LEU A 81 -2.91 -4.06 1.41
N SER A 82 -3.37 -4.78 0.38
CA SER A 82 -2.47 -5.56 -0.49
C SER A 82 -1.43 -4.64 -1.14
N ALA A 83 -0.34 -5.20 -1.66
CA ALA A 83 0.68 -4.38 -2.32
C ALA A 83 0.11 -3.58 -3.51
N ASP A 84 -0.75 -4.21 -4.30
CA ASP A 84 -1.42 -3.59 -5.45
C ASP A 84 -2.48 -2.57 -5.01
N GLY A 85 -3.36 -2.94 -4.07
CA GLY A 85 -4.40 -2.06 -3.53
C GLY A 85 -3.81 -0.81 -2.86
N LEU A 86 -2.78 -0.99 -2.03
CA LEU A 86 -2.05 0.11 -1.40
C LEU A 86 -1.47 1.08 -2.43
N CYS A 87 -0.75 0.56 -3.43
CA CYS A 87 -0.10 1.40 -4.44
C CYS A 87 -1.12 2.10 -5.35
N ARG A 88 -2.23 1.42 -5.69
CA ARG A 88 -3.34 2.01 -6.46
C ARG A 88 -4.00 3.16 -5.69
N ASN A 89 -4.27 2.96 -4.40
CA ASN A 89 -4.84 3.99 -3.53
C ASN A 89 -3.91 5.21 -3.41
N LEU A 90 -2.61 5.01 -3.18
CA LEU A 90 -1.63 6.10 -3.13
C LEU A 90 -1.48 6.82 -4.48
N ALA A 91 -1.43 6.07 -5.59
CA ALA A 91 -1.33 6.63 -6.93
C ALA A 91 -2.55 7.50 -7.27
N SER A 92 -3.76 7.03 -6.91
CA SER A 92 -4.99 7.79 -7.05
C SER A 92 -4.98 9.07 -6.22
N GLN A 93 -4.56 9.00 -4.94
CA GLN A 93 -4.46 10.16 -4.05
C GLN A 93 -3.47 11.22 -4.54
N TRP A 94 -2.40 10.82 -5.22
CA TRP A 94 -1.41 11.76 -5.78
C TRP A 94 -1.76 12.26 -7.17
N GLY A 95 -2.84 11.75 -7.78
CA GLY A 95 -3.22 12.08 -9.15
C GLY A 95 -2.23 11.55 -10.20
N LEU A 96 -1.46 10.51 -9.86
CA LEU A 96 -0.43 9.93 -10.74
C LEU A 96 -1.05 9.36 -12.01
N ASP A 97 -2.25 8.78 -11.93
CA ASP A 97 -2.96 8.21 -13.08
C ASP A 97 -3.31 9.27 -14.12
N MET A 98 -3.72 10.46 -13.66
CA MET A 98 -4.02 11.60 -14.52
C MET A 98 -2.75 12.18 -15.13
N ALA A 99 -1.69 12.34 -14.33
CA ALA A 99 -0.40 12.84 -14.82
C ALA A 99 0.27 11.90 -15.83
N ALA A 100 0.16 10.58 -15.63
CA ALA A 100 0.64 9.56 -16.55
C ALA A 100 -0.16 9.57 -17.87
N ARG A 101 -1.48 9.68 -17.78
CA ARG A 101 -2.37 9.77 -18.96
C ARG A 101 -2.12 11.04 -19.75
N GLU A 102 -2.00 12.20 -19.10
CA GLU A 102 -1.71 13.48 -19.75
C GLU A 102 -0.34 13.48 -20.42
N SER A 103 0.69 12.94 -19.76
CA SER A 103 2.04 12.85 -20.33
C SER A 103 2.09 11.90 -21.53
N ALA A 104 1.35 10.79 -21.48
CA ALA A 104 1.24 9.83 -22.59
C ALA A 104 0.50 10.44 -23.79
N VAL A 105 -0.60 11.15 -23.56
CA VAL A 105 -1.36 11.86 -24.60
C VAL A 105 -0.52 12.99 -25.20
N ALA A 106 0.21 13.73 -24.38
CA ALA A 106 1.06 14.83 -24.84
C ALA A 106 2.39 14.36 -25.46
N GLN A 107 2.71 13.06 -25.41
CA GLN A 107 4.04 12.51 -25.77
C GLN A 107 5.20 13.26 -25.09
N THR A 108 4.96 13.76 -23.88
CA THR A 108 5.95 14.50 -23.11
C THR A 108 6.55 13.61 -22.03
N ARG A 109 7.76 13.94 -21.60
CA ARG A 109 8.37 13.25 -20.45
C ARG A 109 7.60 13.61 -19.19
N LEU A 110 7.32 12.60 -18.38
CA LEU A 110 6.71 12.77 -17.06
C LEU A 110 7.54 13.78 -16.23
N PRO A 111 6.90 14.71 -15.50
CA PRO A 111 7.62 15.65 -14.64
C PRO A 111 8.53 14.92 -13.63
N LYS A 112 9.68 15.52 -13.29
CA LYS A 112 10.67 14.89 -12.41
C LYS A 112 10.08 14.49 -11.05
N ASP A 113 9.25 15.34 -10.47
CA ASP A 113 8.60 15.09 -9.18
C ASP A 113 7.68 13.86 -9.23
N GLN A 114 6.98 13.66 -10.36
CA GLN A 114 6.11 12.53 -10.59
C GLN A 114 6.91 11.24 -10.80
N LEU A 115 8.07 11.31 -11.46
CA LEU A 115 8.99 10.16 -11.60
C LEU A 115 9.56 9.74 -10.25
N GLU A 116 9.89 10.68 -9.38
CA GLU A 116 10.38 10.39 -8.03
C GLU A 116 9.30 9.70 -7.19
N GLN A 117 8.05 10.18 -7.27
CA GLN A 117 6.90 9.52 -6.63
C GLN A 117 6.69 8.09 -7.13
N MET A 118 6.78 7.85 -8.45
CA MET A 118 6.71 6.50 -9.01
C MET A 118 7.82 5.58 -8.48
N ARG A 119 9.05 6.10 -8.35
CA ARG A 119 10.18 5.31 -7.81
C ARG A 119 9.93 4.93 -6.34
N LEU A 120 9.43 5.86 -5.54
CA LEU A 120 9.09 5.61 -4.14
C LEU A 120 7.95 4.58 -4.01
N LEU A 121 6.92 4.67 -4.87
CA LEU A 121 5.85 3.66 -4.92
C LEU A 121 6.39 2.27 -5.25
N TRP A 122 7.32 2.15 -6.20
CA TRP A 122 7.95 0.87 -6.50
C TRP A 122 8.75 0.31 -5.32
N SER A 123 9.48 1.16 -4.59
CA SER A 123 10.17 0.75 -3.37
C SER A 123 9.19 0.21 -2.33
N VAL A 124 8.06 0.91 -2.11
CA VAL A 124 6.99 0.47 -1.20
C VAL A 124 6.39 -0.84 -1.66
N MET A 125 5.94 -0.93 -2.91
CA MET A 125 5.35 -2.13 -3.51
C MET A 125 6.26 -3.35 -3.31
N ARG A 126 7.55 -3.21 -3.65
CA ARG A 126 8.52 -4.30 -3.53
C ARG A 126 8.69 -4.75 -2.08
N MET A 127 8.90 -3.82 -1.14
CA MET A 127 9.07 -4.16 0.27
C MET A 127 7.80 -4.79 0.84
N TRP A 128 6.63 -4.25 0.51
CA TRP A 128 5.35 -4.76 0.97
C TRP A 128 5.08 -6.18 0.47
N MET A 129 5.36 -6.46 -0.81
CA MET A 129 5.28 -7.81 -1.36
C MET A 129 6.27 -8.78 -0.69
N GLU A 130 7.53 -8.35 -0.53
CA GLU A 130 8.57 -9.18 0.09
C GLU A 130 8.20 -9.56 1.53
N TRP A 131 7.70 -8.60 2.31
CA TRP A 131 7.25 -8.85 3.67
C TRP A 131 5.98 -9.68 3.71
N SER A 132 4.97 -9.38 2.89
CA SER A 132 3.75 -10.19 2.79
C SER A 132 4.09 -11.66 2.50
N TYR A 133 5.03 -11.89 1.58
CA TYR A 133 5.51 -13.23 1.24
C TYR A 133 6.25 -13.90 2.39
N ALA A 134 7.22 -13.20 3.01
CA ALA A 134 7.99 -13.73 4.12
C ALA A 134 7.12 -14.04 5.35
N TRP A 135 6.12 -13.21 5.64
CA TRP A 135 5.21 -13.36 6.76
C TRP A 135 4.29 -14.57 6.60
N ARG A 136 3.72 -14.77 5.40
CA ARG A 136 2.86 -15.94 5.10
C ARG A 136 3.61 -17.26 5.25
N ARG A 137 4.89 -17.28 4.90
CA ARG A 137 5.75 -18.48 5.00
C ARG A 137 6.44 -18.61 6.34
N TRP A 138 6.23 -17.68 7.26
CA TRP A 138 6.89 -17.69 8.57
C TRP A 138 6.61 -18.97 9.36
N SER A 139 5.36 -19.46 9.31
CA SER A 139 4.95 -20.72 9.92
C SER A 139 5.69 -21.93 9.36
N GLU A 140 5.99 -21.98 8.05
CA GLU A 140 6.73 -23.10 7.44
C GLU A 140 8.11 -23.31 8.08
N PHE A 141 8.73 -22.24 8.58
CA PHE A 141 10.07 -22.30 9.18
C PHE A 141 10.04 -22.40 10.71
N HIS A 142 8.92 -22.09 11.35
CA HIS A 142 8.80 -22.10 12.81
C HIS A 142 7.95 -23.25 13.36
N ASP A 143 7.12 -23.88 12.51
CA ASP A 143 6.41 -25.12 12.84
C ASP A 143 7.29 -26.36 12.55
N ALA A 144 8.22 -26.27 11.60
CA ALA A 144 9.17 -27.35 11.29
C ALA A 144 10.16 -27.64 12.43
N ASP A 145 10.53 -26.62 13.23
CA ASP A 145 11.35 -26.80 14.44
C ASP A 145 10.58 -27.51 15.59
N ALA A 146 9.24 -27.45 15.58
CA ALA A 146 8.40 -28.11 16.58
C ALA A 146 8.27 -29.63 16.34
N GLU A 147 8.36 -30.10 15.08
CA GLU A 147 8.29 -31.53 14.75
C GLU A 147 9.62 -32.27 14.95
N LEU A 148 10.77 -31.59 14.87
CA LEU A 148 12.11 -32.19 15.08
C LEU A 148 12.51 -32.32 16.56
N SER A 149 11.68 -31.80 17.48
CA SER A 149 11.90 -31.88 18.94
C SER A 149 11.04 -32.93 19.65
N GLN A 150 10.36 -33.82 18.90
CA GLN A 150 9.66 -35.00 19.43
C GLN A 150 10.45 -36.28 19.17
#